data_AF-A0A0C2YVA7-F1
#
_entry.id   AF-A0A0C2YVA7-F1
#
_cell.length_a   1.000
_cell.length_b   1.000
_cell.length_c   1.000
_cell.angle_alpha   90.00
_cell.angle_beta   90.00
_cell.angle_gamma   90.00
#
_symmetry.space_group_name_H-M   'P 1'
#
loop_
_entity.id
_entity.type
_entity.pdbx_description
1 polymer ?
#
loop_
_entity_poly.entity_id
_entity_poly.type
_entity_poly.pdbx_seq_one_letter_code
_entity_poly.pdbx_strand_id
1 'polypeptide(L)'
;MRYSQLLIPTSKEIPNDAVLQSHISLVRGGFIQHVGSGLYNLLPLGKIVLEKIKKVIKDELDEAGAQEVSLSFVTPLSLWEESGRAEKYGKELLRFKDRKDNSFVLGPTHEEMMVNLVRGSVKSYKSLPLNLYQINTKFRDEIRPRFGLVRGREFLMKDGYSFHANEEDMLREFALMEATYSKIFTRLGIDFRVVEADSGAIGGSGSKEFMAISQSGEDTLVVCKECDYGANIEAGVSALEVCEEEAPEADFAQFYTPNLTLIEELVDLFKVNPYYMIKIVAKKALYDDNEEIVLFALRGSDELEETKATNSVNANELVDVSVQELETVGLVAGFMGVINLDDKIKIIYDNSLLNAKNMITGANKRDYHFVGVNLEINETKDIRAVKEGDKCIHCGGELSYTKGIEVGHIFQLGTRYSAPLKAEFLDEFGKAKPFVMGTYGIGVSRLISVILEQSSNSKGAIWTKQSRPFDIYILISNVKNKEQYDVAFELYKNLKSLGYSVLIDDRNDRFGSKIKDFELLGIPYALVIGNKIEDKKVELINRLNDSKELLEIETILESLKSRIE
;
A
#
# COMPACT_ATOMS: atom_id res chain seq x y z
N MET A 1 9.08 -4.80 -33.52
CA MET A 1 9.65 -6.12 -33.18
C MET A 1 8.90 -7.19 -33.94
N ARG A 2 9.57 -8.27 -34.35
CA ARG A 2 8.93 -9.46 -34.92
C ARG A 2 8.53 -10.40 -33.79
N TYR A 3 7.32 -10.94 -33.82
CA TYR A 3 6.86 -11.89 -32.81
C TYR A 3 7.74 -13.14 -32.82
N SER A 4 8.11 -13.64 -34.02
CA SER A 4 8.98 -14.82 -34.18
C SER A 4 10.36 -14.72 -33.51
N GLN A 5 10.79 -13.51 -33.14
CA GLN A 5 12.09 -13.22 -32.53
C GLN A 5 12.01 -12.83 -31.06
N LEU A 6 10.80 -12.73 -30.49
CA LEU A 6 10.58 -12.43 -29.08
C LEU A 6 10.21 -13.69 -28.31
N LEU A 7 10.79 -13.85 -27.12
CA LEU A 7 10.36 -14.88 -26.18
C LEU A 7 9.03 -14.46 -25.56
N ILE A 8 7.93 -15.01 -26.08
CA ILE A 8 6.56 -14.78 -25.58
C ILE A 8 5.88 -16.14 -25.39
N PRO A 9 6.14 -16.83 -24.26
CA PRO A 9 5.59 -18.17 -23.99
C PRO A 9 4.14 -18.07 -23.52
N THR A 10 3.20 -17.75 -24.42
CA THR A 10 1.79 -17.69 -24.06
C THR A 10 1.26 -19.06 -23.64
N SER A 11 0.36 -19.08 -22.67
CA SER A 11 -0.28 -20.31 -22.19
C SER A 11 -1.81 -20.22 -22.22
N LYS A 12 -2.43 -21.34 -22.59
CA LYS A 12 -3.89 -21.52 -22.53
C LYS A 12 -4.34 -21.92 -21.12
N GLU A 13 -3.47 -22.56 -20.36
CA GLU A 13 -3.78 -23.08 -19.03
C GLU A 13 -3.64 -21.95 -18.00
N ILE A 14 -4.58 -21.92 -17.07
CA ILE A 14 -4.52 -21.03 -15.91
C ILE A 14 -3.57 -21.68 -14.89
N PRO A 15 -2.54 -20.97 -14.39
CA PRO A 15 -1.67 -21.52 -13.36
C PRO A 15 -2.47 -21.84 -12.08
N ASN A 16 -2.25 -23.01 -11.49
CA ASN A 16 -3.00 -23.46 -10.31
C ASN A 16 -2.77 -22.58 -9.06
N ASP A 17 -1.65 -21.86 -9.01
CA ASP A 17 -1.24 -20.97 -7.92
C ASP A 17 -1.66 -19.50 -8.15
N ALA A 18 -2.24 -19.19 -9.31
CA ALA A 18 -2.66 -17.84 -9.66
C ALA A 18 -4.15 -17.61 -9.36
N VAL A 19 -4.43 -16.85 -8.29
CA VAL A 19 -5.80 -16.49 -7.87
C VAL A 19 -6.27 -15.18 -8.49
N LEU A 20 -5.41 -14.14 -8.52
CA LEU A 20 -5.79 -12.83 -9.06
C LEU A 20 -5.74 -12.79 -10.58
N GLN A 21 -6.67 -12.04 -11.18
CA GLN A 21 -6.76 -11.91 -12.63
C GLN A 21 -5.51 -11.24 -13.23
N SER A 22 -4.91 -10.27 -12.51
CA SER A 22 -3.61 -9.70 -12.88
C SER A 22 -2.51 -10.76 -12.97
N HIS A 23 -2.38 -11.61 -11.94
CA HIS A 23 -1.37 -12.70 -11.92
C HIS A 23 -1.60 -13.70 -13.06
N ILE A 24 -2.85 -14.13 -13.26
CA ILE A 24 -3.23 -15.04 -14.35
C ILE A 24 -2.86 -14.44 -15.72
N SER A 25 -3.19 -13.16 -15.94
CA SER A 25 -2.91 -12.46 -17.20
C SER A 25 -1.41 -12.32 -17.48
N LEU A 26 -0.61 -12.00 -16.45
CA LEU A 26 0.83 -11.86 -16.59
C LEU A 26 1.52 -13.18 -16.93
N VAL A 27 1.13 -14.28 -16.29
CA VAL A 27 1.72 -15.60 -16.56
C VAL A 27 1.26 -16.11 -17.93
N ARG A 28 -0.06 -16.08 -18.22
CA ARG A 28 -0.59 -16.58 -19.50
C ARG A 28 -0.15 -15.75 -20.70
N GLY A 29 0.06 -14.45 -20.52
CA GLY A 29 0.59 -13.55 -21.55
C GLY A 29 2.11 -13.64 -21.73
N GLY A 30 2.81 -14.45 -20.93
CA GLY A 30 4.27 -14.57 -21.01
C GLY A 30 5.01 -13.28 -20.61
N PHE A 31 4.44 -12.51 -19.67
CA PHE A 31 5.10 -11.32 -19.10
C PHE A 31 6.03 -11.70 -17.96
N ILE A 32 5.66 -12.70 -17.16
CA ILE A 32 6.42 -13.18 -16.03
C ILE A 32 6.56 -14.70 -16.04
N GLN A 33 7.60 -15.19 -15.37
CA GLN A 33 7.80 -16.60 -15.09
C GLN A 33 8.11 -16.79 -13.61
N HIS A 34 7.35 -17.65 -12.94
CA HIS A 34 7.60 -18.03 -11.54
C HIS A 34 8.88 -18.88 -11.42
N VAL A 35 9.75 -18.51 -10.49
CA VAL A 35 11.02 -19.23 -10.20
C VAL A 35 10.95 -19.97 -8.87
N GLY A 36 10.32 -19.37 -7.87
CA GLY A 36 10.12 -19.90 -6.54
C GLY A 36 9.21 -18.97 -5.74
N SER A 37 8.81 -19.35 -4.53
CA SER A 37 7.85 -18.58 -3.74
C SER A 37 8.26 -17.11 -3.63
N GLY A 38 7.44 -16.21 -4.18
CA GLY A 38 7.69 -14.76 -4.20
C GLY A 38 8.81 -14.29 -5.13
N LEU A 39 9.31 -15.12 -6.05
CA LEU A 39 10.41 -14.83 -6.97
C LEU A 39 9.95 -15.01 -8.42
N TYR A 40 10.08 -13.96 -9.23
CA TYR A 40 9.59 -13.92 -10.60
C TYR A 40 10.62 -13.33 -11.56
N ASN A 41 10.80 -13.98 -12.70
CA ASN A 41 11.50 -13.40 -13.85
C ASN A 41 10.55 -12.49 -14.63
N LEU A 42 11.00 -11.29 -14.99
CA LEU A 42 10.35 -10.46 -16.00
C LEU A 42 10.85 -10.87 -17.39
N LEU A 43 9.95 -11.43 -18.20
CA LEU A 43 10.20 -11.77 -19.60
C LEU A 43 10.18 -10.50 -20.47
N PRO A 44 10.56 -10.55 -21.77
CA PRO A 44 10.73 -9.34 -22.58
C PRO A 44 9.56 -8.37 -22.55
N LEU A 45 8.31 -8.86 -22.59
CA LEU A 45 7.13 -8.00 -22.50
C LEU A 45 6.98 -7.37 -21.11
N GLY A 46 7.14 -8.15 -20.04
CA GLY A 46 7.09 -7.64 -18.67
C GLY A 46 8.17 -6.60 -18.41
N LYS A 47 9.37 -6.79 -18.97
CA LYS A 47 10.47 -5.83 -18.89
C LYS A 47 10.16 -4.55 -19.65
N ILE A 48 9.55 -4.61 -20.83
CA ILE A 48 9.13 -3.41 -21.58
C ILE A 48 8.11 -2.60 -20.76
N VAL A 49 7.09 -3.27 -20.21
CA VAL A 49 6.07 -2.62 -19.36
C VAL A 49 6.72 -1.97 -18.14
N LEU A 50 7.61 -2.69 -17.45
CA LEU A 50 8.36 -2.16 -16.31
C LEU A 50 9.13 -0.88 -16.67
N GLU A 51 9.88 -0.87 -17.77
CA GLU A 51 10.65 0.32 -18.16
C GLU A 51 9.77 1.51 -18.54
N LYS A 52 8.58 1.28 -19.10
CA LYS A 52 7.63 2.36 -19.35
C LYS A 52 7.06 2.94 -18.06
N ILE A 53 6.73 2.11 -17.07
CA ILE A 53 6.30 2.56 -15.74
C ILE A 53 7.43 3.35 -15.07
N LYS A 54 8.67 2.83 -15.07
CA LYS A 54 9.85 3.52 -14.55
C LYS A 54 10.04 4.89 -15.19
N LYS A 55 9.84 4.98 -16.51
CA LYS A 55 9.95 6.24 -17.23
C LYS A 55 8.96 7.29 -16.72
N VAL A 56 7.69 6.92 -16.50
CA VAL A 56 6.69 7.85 -15.94
C VAL A 56 7.10 8.34 -14.56
N ILE A 57 7.53 7.42 -13.69
CA ILE A 57 8.00 7.74 -12.33
C ILE A 57 9.19 8.70 -12.39
N LYS A 58 10.18 8.39 -13.23
CA LYS A 58 11.38 9.21 -13.40
C LYS A 58 11.06 10.61 -13.94
N ASP A 59 10.23 10.71 -14.99
CA ASP A 59 9.87 11.98 -15.59
C ASP A 59 9.25 12.94 -14.55
N GLU A 60 8.34 12.45 -13.69
CA GLU A 60 7.69 13.26 -12.65
C GLU A 60 8.62 13.61 -11.47
N LEU A 61 9.51 12.70 -11.07
CA LEU A 61 10.48 12.96 -10.00
C LEU A 61 11.57 13.94 -10.43
N ASP A 62 12.05 13.81 -11.66
CA ASP A 62 13.04 14.72 -12.22
C ASP A 62 12.42 16.14 -12.38
N GLU A 63 11.14 16.25 -12.76
CA GLU A 63 10.40 17.53 -12.79
C GLU A 63 10.23 18.13 -11.38
N ALA A 64 10.01 17.29 -10.37
CA ALA A 64 9.93 17.73 -8.97
C ALA A 64 11.30 18.11 -8.36
N GLY A 65 12.40 17.93 -9.09
CA GLY A 65 13.76 18.26 -8.65
C GLY A 65 14.44 17.18 -7.80
N ALA A 66 13.85 15.98 -7.71
CA ALA A 66 14.49 14.85 -7.05
C ALA A 66 15.61 14.27 -7.94
N GLN A 67 16.70 13.80 -7.32
CA GLN A 67 17.90 13.36 -8.03
C GLN A 67 18.07 11.85 -7.92
N GLU A 68 18.20 11.18 -9.07
CA GLU A 68 18.38 9.73 -9.11
C GLU A 68 19.82 9.33 -8.73
N VAL A 69 19.93 8.37 -7.81
CA VAL A 69 21.15 7.71 -7.35
C VAL A 69 20.98 6.19 -7.48
N SER A 70 22.07 5.44 -7.34
CA SER A 70 22.03 3.98 -7.31
C SER A 70 22.91 3.48 -6.16
N LEU A 71 22.27 2.94 -5.12
CA LEU A 71 22.95 2.43 -3.94
C LEU A 71 23.15 0.91 -4.06
N SER A 72 24.09 0.38 -3.26
CA SER A 72 24.30 -1.06 -3.16
C SER A 72 23.04 -1.75 -2.64
N PHE A 73 22.62 -2.82 -3.30
CA PHE A 73 21.55 -3.71 -2.81
C PHE A 73 21.99 -4.50 -1.57
N VAL A 74 23.26 -4.87 -1.51
CA VAL A 74 23.87 -5.48 -0.32
C VAL A 74 24.34 -4.38 0.62
N THR A 75 23.86 -4.41 1.86
CA THR A 75 24.12 -3.37 2.87
C THR A 75 24.84 -3.97 4.08
N PRO A 76 25.82 -3.27 4.70
CA PRO A 76 26.47 -3.73 5.92
C PRO A 76 25.47 -3.79 7.09
N LEU A 77 25.49 -4.88 7.87
CA LEU A 77 24.61 -5.01 9.05
C LEU A 77 24.88 -3.91 10.08
N SER A 78 26.11 -3.42 10.18
CA SER A 78 26.51 -2.38 11.15
C SER A 78 25.69 -1.09 11.03
N LEU A 79 25.27 -0.72 9.81
CA LEU A 79 24.43 0.48 9.62
C LEU A 79 23.03 0.29 10.21
N TRP A 80 22.48 -0.93 10.13
CA TRP A 80 21.19 -1.28 10.73
C TRP A 80 21.28 -1.40 12.26
N GLU A 81 22.46 -1.78 12.77
CA GLU A 81 22.73 -1.75 14.21
C GLU A 81 22.83 -0.30 14.72
N GLU A 82 23.51 0.60 13.97
CA GLU A 82 23.56 2.05 14.28
C GLU A 82 22.16 2.69 14.33
N SER A 83 21.22 2.25 13.47
CA SER A 83 19.83 2.74 13.49
C SER A 83 18.95 2.07 14.54
N GLY A 84 19.41 0.97 15.15
CA GLY A 84 18.61 0.13 16.05
C GLY A 84 17.57 -0.76 15.33
N ARG A 85 17.50 -0.75 14.00
CA ARG A 85 16.53 -1.57 13.24
C ARG A 85 16.98 -2.99 13.00
N ALA A 86 18.27 -3.30 13.18
CA ALA A 86 18.78 -4.65 12.99
C ALA A 86 17.93 -5.69 13.73
N GLU A 87 17.60 -5.47 15.00
CA GLU A 87 16.76 -6.39 15.77
C GLU A 87 15.26 -6.13 15.55
N LYS A 88 14.84 -4.86 15.56
CA LYS A 88 13.42 -4.46 15.46
C LYS A 88 12.74 -4.84 14.13
N TYR A 89 13.49 -4.97 13.03
CA TYR A 89 12.92 -5.38 11.73
C TYR A 89 12.49 -6.86 11.71
N GLY A 90 12.99 -7.68 12.65
CA GLY A 90 12.58 -9.08 12.78
C GLY A 90 13.08 -9.99 11.65
N LYS A 91 12.28 -11.01 11.35
CA LYS A 91 12.65 -12.14 10.47
C LYS A 91 12.57 -11.81 8.97
N GLU A 92 11.88 -10.73 8.60
CA GLU A 92 11.81 -10.29 7.21
C GLU A 92 13.16 -9.74 6.70
N LEU A 93 14.05 -9.34 7.62
CA LEU A 93 15.39 -8.86 7.32
C LEU A 93 16.30 -10.06 6.98
N LEU A 94 16.55 -10.31 5.69
CA LEU A 94 17.46 -11.37 5.28
C LEU A 94 18.91 -11.00 5.58
N ARG A 95 19.51 -11.70 6.55
CA ARG A 95 20.92 -11.53 6.96
C ARG A 95 21.77 -12.65 6.42
N PHE A 96 22.99 -12.33 5.98
CA PHE A 96 23.96 -13.31 5.53
C PHE A 96 25.39 -12.88 5.86
N LYS A 97 26.32 -13.82 5.74
CA LYS A 97 27.75 -13.56 5.90
C LYS A 97 28.51 -13.77 4.61
N ASP A 98 29.53 -12.96 4.36
CA ASP A 98 30.47 -13.22 3.28
C ASP A 98 31.48 -14.32 3.65
N ARG A 99 32.41 -14.62 2.72
CA ARG A 99 33.47 -15.62 2.92
C ARG A 99 34.51 -15.26 3.99
N LYS A 100 34.44 -14.05 4.56
CA LYS A 100 35.31 -13.55 5.64
C LYS A 100 34.51 -13.34 6.93
N ASP A 101 33.30 -13.90 7.02
CA ASP A 101 32.38 -13.77 8.15
C ASP A 101 31.86 -12.34 8.43
N ASN A 102 31.99 -11.42 7.47
CA ASN A 102 31.39 -10.09 7.59
C ASN A 102 29.87 -10.19 7.41
N SER A 103 29.10 -9.54 8.29
CA SER A 103 27.63 -9.58 8.27
C SER A 103 27.04 -8.51 7.34
N PHE A 104 26.11 -8.95 6.48
CA PHE A 104 25.39 -8.12 5.53
C PHE A 104 23.89 -8.43 5.55
N VAL A 105 23.15 -7.53 4.92
CA VAL A 105 21.71 -7.60 4.72
C VAL A 105 21.41 -7.36 3.25
N LEU A 106 20.45 -8.11 2.69
CA LEU A 106 19.83 -7.73 1.42
C LEU A 106 18.81 -6.62 1.71
N GLY A 107 19.06 -5.41 1.22
CA GLY A 107 18.30 -4.21 1.63
C GLY A 107 16.79 -4.34 1.33
N PRO A 108 15.92 -4.39 2.37
CA PRO A 108 14.46 -4.31 2.18
C PRO A 108 13.99 -2.87 1.95
N THR A 109 14.84 -1.91 2.31
CA THR A 109 14.76 -0.45 2.14
C THR A 109 16.17 0.12 2.38
N HIS A 110 16.36 1.44 2.27
CA HIS A 110 17.68 2.08 2.23
C HIS A 110 17.80 3.35 3.08
N GLU A 111 17.02 3.55 4.15
CA GLU A 111 17.14 4.73 5.02
C GLU A 111 18.59 4.92 5.53
N GLU A 112 19.18 3.88 6.11
CA GLU A 112 20.53 3.93 6.69
C GLU A 112 21.60 4.17 5.62
N MET A 113 21.43 3.54 4.45
CA MET A 113 22.35 3.68 3.33
C MET A 113 22.30 5.09 2.73
N MET A 114 21.12 5.69 2.63
CA MET A 114 20.96 7.05 2.11
C MET A 114 21.48 8.09 3.10
N VAL A 115 21.23 7.89 4.40
CA VAL A 115 21.83 8.71 5.47
C VAL A 115 23.35 8.60 5.44
N ASN A 116 23.90 7.39 5.27
CA ASN A 116 25.34 7.19 5.18
C ASN A 116 25.97 7.90 3.96
N LEU A 117 25.26 7.94 2.82
CA LEU A 117 25.68 8.69 1.62
C LEU A 117 25.73 10.21 1.90
N VAL A 118 24.69 10.75 2.54
CA VAL A 118 24.55 12.20 2.76
C VAL A 118 25.44 12.69 3.90
N ARG A 119 25.56 11.93 5.01
CA ARG A 119 26.31 12.36 6.21
C ARG A 119 27.78 12.66 5.94
N GLY A 120 28.37 12.06 4.91
CA GLY A 120 29.76 12.33 4.51
C GLY A 120 29.94 13.58 3.65
N SER A 121 28.93 13.97 2.87
CA SER A 121 29.05 14.93 1.77
C SER A 121 28.35 16.27 2.04
N VAL A 122 27.22 16.24 2.74
CA VAL A 122 26.42 17.45 3.05
C VAL A 122 26.76 17.93 4.45
N LYS A 123 27.34 19.13 4.56
CA LYS A 123 27.84 19.69 5.83
C LYS A 123 27.27 21.06 6.20
N SER A 124 26.51 21.69 5.33
CA SER A 124 25.99 23.05 5.53
C SER A 124 24.54 23.14 5.10
N TYR A 125 23.75 23.95 5.81
CA TYR A 125 22.36 24.23 5.47
C TYR A 125 22.17 24.78 4.05
N LYS A 126 23.21 25.39 3.46
CA LYS A 126 23.19 25.92 2.08
C LYS A 126 23.04 24.84 1.00
N SER A 127 23.23 23.58 1.36
CA SER A 127 23.06 22.43 0.48
C SER A 127 21.71 21.73 0.69
N LEU A 128 20.82 22.32 1.49
CA LEU A 128 19.48 21.81 1.79
C LEU A 128 18.42 22.77 1.22
N PRO A 129 17.23 22.27 0.82
CA PRO A 129 16.81 20.87 0.81
C PRO A 129 17.55 20.02 -0.23
N LEU A 130 17.61 18.71 0.02
CA LEU A 130 18.12 17.71 -0.91
C LEU A 130 17.14 16.54 -0.97
N ASN A 131 16.74 16.11 -2.17
CA ASN A 131 15.86 14.96 -2.38
C ASN A 131 16.54 13.96 -3.32
N LEU A 132 16.87 12.78 -2.81
CA LEU A 132 17.56 11.72 -3.55
C LEU A 132 16.63 10.51 -3.69
N TYR A 133 16.62 9.85 -4.84
CA TYR A 133 15.86 8.61 -5.01
C TYR A 133 16.62 7.56 -5.82
N GLN A 134 16.21 6.30 -5.71
CA GLN A 134 16.67 5.24 -6.61
C GLN A 134 15.48 4.40 -7.06
N ILE A 135 15.62 3.71 -8.19
CA ILE A 135 14.73 2.60 -8.56
C ILE A 135 15.56 1.32 -8.53
N ASN A 136 15.45 0.54 -7.45
CA ASN A 136 16.36 -0.55 -7.17
C ASN A 136 15.65 -1.78 -6.57
N THR A 137 16.28 -2.93 -6.69
CA THR A 137 15.79 -4.19 -6.14
C THR A 137 15.77 -4.12 -4.62
N LYS A 138 14.72 -4.69 -4.03
CA LYS A 138 14.53 -4.88 -2.61
C LYS A 138 14.26 -6.34 -2.32
N PHE A 139 14.60 -6.77 -1.11
CA PHE A 139 14.29 -8.11 -0.64
C PHE A 139 13.68 -8.07 0.76
N ARG A 140 12.50 -8.65 0.91
CA ARG A 140 11.85 -8.90 2.19
C ARG A 140 11.55 -10.39 2.26
N ASP A 141 11.97 -11.08 3.32
CA ASP A 141 11.68 -12.52 3.48
C ASP A 141 10.25 -12.73 3.99
N GLU A 142 9.30 -12.30 3.16
CA GLU A 142 7.87 -12.34 3.39
C GLU A 142 7.41 -13.77 3.74
N ILE A 143 6.69 -13.91 4.85
CA ILE A 143 6.27 -15.22 5.37
C ILE A 143 5.29 -15.91 4.43
N ARG A 144 4.45 -15.14 3.75
CA ARG A 144 3.43 -15.63 2.81
C ARG A 144 3.42 -14.80 1.52
N PRO A 145 4.38 -15.02 0.61
CA PRO A 145 4.36 -14.36 -0.70
C PRO A 145 3.15 -14.86 -1.50
N ARG A 146 2.37 -13.93 -2.05
CA ARG A 146 1.10 -14.24 -2.73
C ARG A 146 0.79 -13.21 -3.81
N PHE A 147 -0.14 -13.56 -4.69
CA PHE A 147 -0.69 -12.64 -5.69
C PHE A 147 0.32 -12.13 -6.75
N GLY A 148 1.30 -12.96 -7.11
CA GLY A 148 2.24 -12.62 -8.17
C GLY A 148 3.19 -11.49 -7.76
N LEU A 149 3.28 -10.45 -8.61
CA LEU A 149 4.11 -9.28 -8.36
C LEU A 149 3.56 -8.32 -7.28
N VAL A 150 2.34 -8.56 -6.77
CA VAL A 150 1.75 -7.71 -5.73
C VAL A 150 2.50 -7.88 -4.40
N ARG A 151 2.76 -9.13 -3.98
CA ARG A 151 3.45 -9.44 -2.72
C ARG A 151 4.49 -10.53 -2.93
N GLY A 152 5.64 -10.13 -3.46
CA GLY A 152 6.83 -10.96 -3.65
C GLY A 152 7.88 -10.77 -2.55
N ARG A 153 8.92 -11.61 -2.56
CA ARG A 153 10.10 -11.46 -1.69
C ARG A 153 11.14 -10.56 -2.32
N GLU A 154 11.38 -10.75 -3.62
CA GLU A 154 12.22 -9.88 -4.43
C GLU A 154 11.33 -9.01 -5.31
N PHE A 155 11.52 -7.69 -5.26
CA PHE A 155 10.70 -6.75 -6.01
C PHE A 155 11.48 -5.46 -6.32
N LEU A 156 10.98 -4.68 -7.28
CA LEU A 156 11.58 -3.39 -7.64
C LEU A 156 10.79 -2.27 -6.97
N MET A 157 11.50 -1.40 -6.27
CA MET A 157 10.92 -0.25 -5.58
C MET A 157 11.62 1.03 -6.01
N LYS A 158 10.85 2.11 -6.11
CA LYS A 158 11.37 3.47 -6.12
C LYS A 158 11.32 3.96 -4.69
N ASP A 159 12.47 4.15 -4.07
CA ASP A 159 12.63 4.70 -2.72
C ASP A 159 13.38 6.03 -2.82
N GLY A 160 12.77 7.07 -2.27
CA GLY A 160 13.32 8.42 -2.21
C GLY A 160 13.41 8.91 -0.78
N TYR A 161 14.41 9.76 -0.50
CA TYR A 161 14.68 10.30 0.82
C TYR A 161 15.10 11.76 0.68
N SER A 162 14.44 12.61 1.45
CA SER A 162 14.73 14.03 1.51
C SER A 162 15.39 14.41 2.82
N PHE A 163 16.22 15.45 2.76
CA PHE A 163 17.00 15.96 3.88
C PHE A 163 16.80 17.48 3.96
N HIS A 164 16.48 17.94 5.16
CA HIS A 164 15.99 19.29 5.42
C HIS A 164 16.67 19.90 6.64
N ALA A 165 16.71 21.24 6.65
CA ALA A 165 17.27 21.98 7.77
C ALA A 165 16.30 22.09 8.96
N ASN A 166 14.99 21.99 8.70
CA ASN A 166 13.93 22.12 9.68
C ASN A 166 12.67 21.36 9.22
N GLU A 167 11.67 21.29 10.11
CA GLU A 167 10.41 20.59 9.88
C GLU A 167 9.52 21.24 8.83
N GLU A 168 9.46 22.58 8.79
CA GLU A 168 8.65 23.30 7.80
C GLU A 168 9.07 22.98 6.36
N ASP A 169 10.38 22.92 6.10
CA ASP A 169 10.93 22.56 4.80
C ASP A 169 10.66 21.09 4.44
N MET A 170 10.68 20.18 5.43
CA MET A 170 10.30 18.78 5.25
C MET A 170 8.81 18.64 4.91
N LEU A 171 7.93 19.35 5.61
CA LEU A 171 6.49 19.35 5.34
C LEU A 171 6.16 19.88 3.94
N ARG A 172 6.86 20.93 3.50
CA ARG A 172 6.76 21.46 2.13
C ARG A 172 7.14 20.39 1.09
N GLU A 173 8.25 19.69 1.31
CA GLU A 173 8.70 18.62 0.41
C GLU A 173 7.77 17.40 0.44
N PHE A 174 7.24 17.06 1.62
CA PHE A 174 6.24 16.00 1.79
C PHE A 174 4.97 16.28 0.96
N ALA A 175 4.44 17.50 1.02
CA ALA A 175 3.30 17.92 0.20
C ALA A 175 3.62 17.92 -1.30
N LEU A 176 4.85 18.31 -1.69
CA LEU A 176 5.31 18.21 -3.08
C LEU A 176 5.34 16.75 -3.55
N MET A 177 5.90 15.84 -2.75
CA MET A 177 5.95 14.42 -3.10
C MET A 177 4.57 13.78 -3.14
N GLU A 178 3.64 14.19 -2.29
CA GLU A 178 2.24 13.75 -2.35
C GLU A 178 1.59 14.12 -3.70
N ALA A 179 1.77 15.37 -4.14
CA ALA A 179 1.27 15.84 -5.43
C ALA A 179 1.97 15.14 -6.61
N THR A 180 3.28 14.94 -6.54
CA THR A 180 4.07 14.25 -7.57
C THR A 180 3.64 12.79 -7.72
N TYR A 181 3.41 12.08 -6.61
CA TYR A 181 2.92 10.70 -6.63
C TYR A 181 1.52 10.62 -7.22
N SER A 182 0.65 11.56 -6.86
CA SER A 182 -0.68 11.67 -7.43
C SER A 182 -0.62 11.81 -8.96
N LYS A 183 0.26 12.69 -9.48
CA LYS A 183 0.50 12.81 -10.94
C LYS A 183 1.01 11.52 -11.56
N ILE A 184 1.95 10.81 -10.92
CA ILE A 184 2.48 9.52 -11.40
C ILE A 184 1.33 8.52 -11.57
N PHE A 185 0.53 8.29 -10.53
CA PHE A 185 -0.54 7.29 -10.57
C PHE A 185 -1.66 7.69 -11.54
N THR A 186 -2.03 8.97 -11.60
CA THR A 186 -2.96 9.49 -12.62
C THR A 186 -2.43 9.26 -14.04
N ARG A 187 -1.15 9.57 -14.32
CA ARG A 187 -0.54 9.32 -15.64
C ARG A 187 -0.53 7.83 -15.99
N LEU A 188 -0.28 6.97 -15.01
CA LEU A 188 -0.32 5.52 -15.20
C LEU A 188 -1.75 4.98 -15.38
N GLY A 189 -2.78 5.79 -15.14
CA GLY A 189 -4.19 5.43 -15.27
C GLY A 189 -4.69 4.52 -14.16
N ILE A 190 -4.14 4.68 -12.95
CA ILE A 190 -4.53 3.93 -11.75
C ILE A 190 -5.62 4.73 -11.04
N ASP A 191 -6.70 4.07 -10.64
CA ASP A 191 -7.70 4.62 -9.73
C ASP A 191 -7.22 4.44 -8.29
N PHE A 192 -6.92 5.53 -7.60
CA PHE A 192 -6.30 5.49 -6.28
C PHE A 192 -6.90 6.53 -5.33
N ARG A 193 -6.67 6.30 -4.04
CA ARG A 193 -6.91 7.26 -2.96
C ARG A 193 -5.63 7.48 -2.17
N VAL A 194 -5.44 8.71 -1.71
CA VAL A 194 -4.41 9.02 -0.72
C VAL A 194 -5.09 8.92 0.64
N VAL A 195 -4.55 8.09 1.53
CA VAL A 195 -5.14 7.81 2.83
C VAL A 195 -4.13 8.05 3.95
N GLU A 196 -4.61 8.48 5.10
CA GLU A 196 -3.81 8.56 6.32
C GLU A 196 -3.47 7.14 6.80
N ALA A 197 -2.26 6.94 7.32
CA ALA A 197 -1.79 5.63 7.74
C ALA A 197 -0.87 5.72 8.96
N ASP A 198 -0.73 4.61 9.67
CA ASP A 198 0.19 4.53 10.80
C ASP A 198 1.65 4.61 10.32
N SER A 199 2.51 5.23 11.13
CA SER A 199 3.94 5.35 10.78
C SER A 199 4.73 4.06 11.06
N GLY A 200 4.17 3.14 11.85
CA GLY A 200 4.67 1.81 12.12
C GLY A 200 6.14 1.74 12.55
N ALA A 201 6.78 0.63 12.18
CA ALA A 201 8.18 0.35 12.48
C ALA A 201 9.18 1.24 11.70
N ILE A 202 8.74 1.91 10.63
CA ILE A 202 9.56 2.91 9.93
C ILE A 202 9.69 4.17 10.79
N GLY A 203 8.61 4.51 11.50
CA GLY A 203 8.50 5.65 12.41
C GLY A 203 8.33 7.01 11.76
N GLY A 204 8.02 7.99 12.58
CA GLY A 204 7.74 9.35 12.13
C GLY A 204 6.58 9.97 12.89
N SER A 205 6.16 11.16 12.47
CA SER A 205 5.01 11.91 13.04
C SER A 205 3.82 12.02 12.09
N GLY A 206 3.93 11.47 10.88
CA GLY A 206 2.85 11.48 9.87
C GLY A 206 3.21 10.64 8.66
N SER A 207 2.26 9.86 8.18
CA SER A 207 2.42 9.04 6.98
C SER A 207 1.15 9.06 6.13
N LYS A 208 1.31 8.88 4.82
CA LYS A 208 0.21 8.73 3.88
C LYS A 208 0.48 7.58 2.92
N GLU A 209 -0.52 6.74 2.74
CA GLU A 209 -0.51 5.65 1.78
C GLU A 209 -1.26 6.04 0.50
N PHE A 210 -0.77 5.55 -0.63
CA PHE A 210 -1.43 5.63 -1.91
C PHE A 210 -2.02 4.26 -2.21
N MET A 211 -3.34 4.18 -2.18
CA MET A 211 -4.08 2.93 -2.25
C MET A 211 -4.80 2.83 -3.57
N ALA A 212 -4.38 1.89 -4.41
CA ALA A 212 -5.12 1.57 -5.62
C ALA A 212 -6.39 0.81 -5.24
N ILE A 213 -7.55 1.35 -5.61
CA ILE A 213 -8.84 0.76 -5.21
C ILE A 213 -9.01 -0.58 -5.92
N SER A 214 -9.16 -1.64 -5.14
CA SER A 214 -9.34 -3.01 -5.65
C SER A 214 -9.91 -3.93 -4.58
N GLN A 215 -10.89 -4.75 -4.95
CA GLN A 215 -11.48 -5.76 -4.06
C GLN A 215 -10.50 -6.88 -3.66
N SER A 216 -9.41 -7.05 -4.43
CA SER A 216 -8.32 -7.98 -4.09
C SER A 216 -7.26 -7.36 -3.16
N GLY A 217 -7.45 -6.11 -2.75
CA GLY A 217 -6.63 -5.45 -1.75
C GLY A 217 -6.65 -6.15 -0.39
N GLU A 218 -5.51 -6.15 0.28
CA GLU A 218 -5.39 -6.75 1.62
C GLU A 218 -5.88 -5.75 2.68
N ASP A 219 -5.56 -4.48 2.49
CA ASP A 219 -5.84 -3.38 3.41
C ASP A 219 -7.29 -2.94 3.35
N THR A 220 -7.87 -2.71 4.52
CA THR A 220 -9.20 -2.12 4.67
C THR A 220 -9.05 -0.62 4.85
N LEU A 221 -9.73 0.14 3.99
CA LEU A 221 -9.74 1.59 4.03
C LEU A 221 -11.07 2.07 4.55
N VAL A 222 -11.01 3.06 5.44
CA VAL A 222 -12.16 3.89 5.82
C VAL A 222 -12.18 5.07 4.87
N VAL A 223 -13.26 5.24 4.11
CA VAL A 223 -13.40 6.35 3.15
C VAL A 223 -14.71 7.09 3.36
N CYS A 224 -14.69 8.41 3.20
CA CYS A 224 -15.89 9.22 3.18
C CYS A 224 -16.53 9.22 1.78
N LYS A 225 -17.86 9.09 1.72
CA LYS A 225 -18.61 9.15 0.46
C LYS A 225 -18.76 10.57 -0.12
N GLU A 226 -18.54 11.60 0.71
CA GLU A 226 -18.87 12.99 0.38
C GLU A 226 -17.65 13.92 0.27
N CYS A 227 -16.48 13.52 0.76
CA CYS A 227 -15.24 14.28 0.67
C CYS A 227 -14.02 13.38 0.44
N ASP A 228 -12.83 13.97 0.38
CA ASP A 228 -11.59 13.25 0.08
C ASP A 228 -10.98 12.50 1.27
N TYR A 229 -11.60 12.56 2.44
CA TYR A 229 -11.11 11.86 3.62
C TYR A 229 -11.04 10.35 3.39
N GLY A 230 -9.86 9.79 3.65
CA GLY A 230 -9.59 8.37 3.67
C GLY A 230 -8.46 8.04 4.62
N ALA A 231 -8.54 6.89 5.26
CA ALA A 231 -7.52 6.38 6.16
C ALA A 231 -7.44 4.85 6.05
N ASN A 232 -6.27 4.27 6.29
CA ASN A 232 -6.20 2.86 6.66
C ASN A 232 -6.99 2.66 7.98
N ILE A 233 -7.61 1.50 8.17
CA ILE A 233 -8.50 1.25 9.31
C ILE A 233 -7.81 1.51 10.66
N GLU A 234 -6.52 1.22 10.74
CA GLU A 234 -5.65 1.46 11.91
C GLU A 234 -5.43 2.94 12.23
N ALA A 235 -5.53 3.83 11.23
CA ALA A 235 -5.37 5.27 11.38
C ALA A 235 -6.70 6.03 11.28
N GLY A 236 -7.80 5.35 10.95
CA GLY A 236 -9.08 5.98 10.68
C GLY A 236 -9.68 6.63 11.92
N VAL A 237 -10.03 7.90 11.82
CA VAL A 237 -10.81 8.64 12.81
C VAL A 237 -12.24 8.87 12.33
N SER A 238 -13.17 9.01 13.27
CA SER A 238 -14.54 9.42 12.99
C SER A 238 -15.07 10.35 14.07
N ALA A 239 -16.13 11.09 13.76
CA ALA A 239 -16.84 11.89 14.75
C ALA A 239 -17.40 10.97 15.83
N LEU A 240 -17.41 11.47 17.08
CA LEU A 240 -17.95 10.70 18.20
C LEU A 240 -19.45 10.48 18.03
N GLU A 241 -19.86 9.23 18.18
CA GLU A 241 -21.27 8.85 18.19
C GLU A 241 -22.00 9.54 19.35
N VAL A 242 -23.19 10.05 19.08
CA VAL A 242 -24.13 10.50 20.12
C VAL A 242 -25.34 9.60 20.03
N CYS A 243 -25.59 8.82 21.09
CA CYS A 243 -26.76 7.96 21.15
C CYS A 243 -28.02 8.81 21.33
N GLU A 244 -29.00 8.63 20.43
CA GLU A 244 -30.30 9.31 20.50
C GLU A 244 -31.30 8.60 21.43
N GLU A 245 -30.99 7.37 21.86
CA GLU A 245 -31.83 6.63 22.81
C GLU A 245 -31.72 7.21 24.22
N GLU A 246 -32.81 7.13 24.98
CA GLU A 246 -32.85 7.60 26.37
C GLU A 246 -31.76 6.92 27.21
N ALA A 247 -31.00 7.74 27.95
CA ALA A 247 -29.99 7.24 28.85
C ALA A 247 -30.63 6.44 29.99
N PRO A 248 -30.04 5.31 30.41
CA PRO A 248 -30.50 4.64 31.61
C PRO A 248 -30.38 5.58 32.81
N GLU A 249 -31.35 5.51 33.72
CA GLU A 249 -31.33 6.26 34.96
C GLU A 249 -31.20 5.30 36.14
N ALA A 250 -30.11 5.44 36.89
CA ALA A 250 -29.87 4.68 38.11
C ALA A 250 -29.01 5.49 39.07
N ASP A 251 -29.31 5.41 40.37
CA ASP A 251 -28.34 5.79 41.39
C ASP A 251 -27.13 4.86 41.33
N PHE A 252 -25.95 5.38 41.70
CA PHE A 252 -24.73 4.58 41.74
C PHE A 252 -24.90 3.37 42.68
N ALA A 253 -24.89 2.17 42.09
CA ALA A 253 -25.13 0.93 42.82
C ALA A 253 -24.36 -0.24 42.23
N GLN A 254 -24.02 -1.20 43.08
CA GLN A 254 -23.50 -2.49 42.64
C GLN A 254 -24.66 -3.45 42.35
N PHE A 255 -24.67 -4.05 41.17
CA PHE A 255 -25.71 -4.94 40.66
C PHE A 255 -25.16 -6.35 40.47
N TYR A 256 -25.92 -7.36 40.89
CA TYR A 256 -25.54 -8.77 40.77
C TYR A 256 -25.91 -9.32 39.38
N THR A 257 -24.91 -9.77 38.64
CA THR A 257 -24.98 -10.24 37.24
C THR A 257 -24.29 -11.61 37.11
N PRO A 258 -24.90 -12.69 37.63
CA PRO A 258 -24.25 -13.99 37.73
C PRO A 258 -23.92 -14.59 36.37
N ASN A 259 -22.65 -14.93 36.16
CA ASN A 259 -22.10 -15.52 34.94
C ASN A 259 -22.30 -14.68 33.66
N LEU A 260 -22.64 -13.40 33.76
CA LEU A 260 -22.76 -12.52 32.60
C LEU A 260 -21.41 -11.84 32.34
N THR A 261 -20.77 -12.18 31.22
CA THR A 261 -19.40 -11.76 30.90
C THR A 261 -19.29 -11.01 29.58
N LEU A 262 -20.33 -11.05 28.76
CA LEU A 262 -20.39 -10.40 27.45
C LEU A 262 -21.29 -9.16 27.49
N ILE A 263 -20.98 -8.16 26.66
CA ILE A 263 -21.78 -6.93 26.56
C ILE A 263 -23.20 -7.24 26.11
N GLU A 264 -23.37 -8.16 25.18
CA GLU A 264 -24.67 -8.56 24.63
C GLU A 264 -25.59 -9.13 25.72
N GLU A 265 -25.03 -9.93 26.64
CA GLU A 265 -25.76 -10.49 27.77
C GLU A 265 -26.24 -9.42 28.75
N LEU A 266 -25.40 -8.41 28.99
CA LEU A 266 -25.75 -7.27 29.84
C LEU A 266 -26.79 -6.38 29.16
N VAL A 267 -26.67 -6.14 27.85
CA VAL A 267 -27.66 -5.39 27.05
C VAL A 267 -29.02 -6.08 27.16
N ASP A 268 -29.03 -7.41 27.05
CA ASP A 268 -30.26 -8.18 27.18
C ASP A 268 -30.86 -8.15 28.59
N LEU A 269 -30.04 -8.07 29.63
CA LEU A 269 -30.51 -7.97 31.01
C LEU A 269 -31.06 -6.56 31.31
N PHE A 270 -30.28 -5.52 31.02
CA PHE A 270 -30.60 -4.14 31.38
C PHE A 270 -31.53 -3.45 30.39
N LYS A 271 -31.67 -3.98 29.17
CA LYS A 271 -32.47 -3.39 28.09
C LYS A 271 -32.02 -1.97 27.75
N VAL A 272 -30.71 -1.77 27.67
CA VAL A 272 -30.07 -0.50 27.35
C VAL A 272 -29.22 -0.62 26.11
N ASN A 273 -29.05 0.47 25.36
CA ASN A 273 -28.11 0.51 24.24
C ASN A 273 -26.67 0.22 24.75
N PRO A 274 -25.87 -0.61 24.06
CA PRO A 274 -24.47 -0.89 24.42
C PRO A 274 -23.59 0.36 24.51
N TYR A 275 -23.99 1.48 23.90
CA TYR A 275 -23.38 2.79 24.08
C TYR A 275 -23.24 3.21 25.55
N TYR A 276 -24.19 2.81 26.41
CA TYR A 276 -24.19 3.11 27.85
C TYR A 276 -23.40 2.11 28.71
N MET A 277 -22.62 1.23 28.07
CA MET A 277 -21.71 0.30 28.76
C MET A 277 -20.26 0.72 28.57
N ILE A 278 -19.41 0.34 29.52
CA ILE A 278 -17.95 0.48 29.41
C ILE A 278 -17.36 -0.92 29.23
N LYS A 279 -16.77 -1.15 28.06
CA LYS A 279 -16.00 -2.35 27.73
C LYS A 279 -14.54 -2.12 28.13
N ILE A 280 -13.96 -3.08 28.85
CA ILE A 280 -12.54 -3.08 29.22
C ILE A 280 -11.82 -4.19 28.47
N VAL A 281 -10.84 -3.80 27.66
CA VAL A 281 -9.92 -4.73 27.01
C VAL A 281 -8.57 -4.63 27.72
N ALA A 282 -8.07 -5.76 28.22
CA ALA A 282 -6.75 -5.83 28.85
C ALA A 282 -5.73 -6.37 27.85
N LYS A 283 -4.61 -5.67 27.69
CA LYS A 283 -3.47 -6.12 26.89
C LYS A 283 -2.19 -6.03 27.71
N LYS A 284 -1.20 -6.86 27.37
CA LYS A 284 0.15 -6.75 27.89
C LYS A 284 0.99 -5.94 26.91
N ALA A 285 1.47 -4.80 27.36
CA ALA A 285 2.34 -3.92 26.60
C ALA A 285 3.79 -4.36 26.75
N LEU A 286 4.45 -4.60 25.62
CA LEU A 286 5.85 -4.98 25.54
C LEU A 286 6.70 -3.76 25.16
N TYR A 287 7.74 -3.50 25.94
CA TYR A 287 8.74 -2.47 25.69
C TYR A 287 10.13 -3.11 25.54
N ASP A 288 11.15 -2.30 25.26
CA ASP A 288 12.51 -2.81 25.09
C ASP A 288 13.06 -3.45 26.39
N ASP A 289 12.73 -2.90 27.56
CA ASP A 289 13.29 -3.31 28.86
C ASP A 289 12.27 -3.82 29.89
N ASN A 290 10.97 -3.73 29.61
CA ASN A 290 9.91 -4.16 30.54
C ASN A 290 8.60 -4.55 29.83
N GLU A 291 7.69 -5.14 30.61
CA GLU A 291 6.30 -5.40 30.22
C GLU A 291 5.35 -4.95 31.33
N GLU A 292 4.16 -4.45 30.97
CA GLU A 292 3.09 -4.09 31.91
C GLU A 292 1.71 -4.44 31.36
N ILE A 293 0.74 -4.71 32.24
CA ILE A 293 -0.66 -4.88 31.84
C ILE A 293 -1.32 -3.51 31.78
N VAL A 294 -1.98 -3.22 30.66
CA VAL A 294 -2.71 -1.97 30.43
C VAL A 294 -4.17 -2.29 30.12
N LEU A 295 -5.07 -1.50 30.69
CA LEU A 295 -6.50 -1.54 30.41
C LEU A 295 -6.88 -0.47 29.40
N PHE A 296 -7.76 -0.83 28.47
CA PHE A 296 -8.32 0.05 27.47
C PHE A 296 -9.83 0.11 27.65
N ALA A 297 -10.34 1.29 28.01
CA ALA A 297 -11.76 1.53 28.25
C ALA A 297 -12.43 2.15 27.04
N LEU A 298 -13.46 1.48 26.53
CA LEU A 298 -14.24 1.84 25.35
C LEU A 298 -15.73 1.85 25.72
N ARG A 299 -16.57 2.42 24.85
CA ARG A 299 -18.01 2.13 24.92
C ARG A 299 -18.29 0.67 24.58
N GLY A 300 -19.37 0.11 25.10
CA GLY A 300 -19.77 -1.28 24.84
C GLY A 300 -20.01 -1.58 23.36
N SER A 301 -20.44 -0.56 22.60
CA SER A 301 -20.70 -0.61 21.17
C SER A 301 -19.47 -0.49 20.27
N ASP A 302 -18.28 -0.31 20.86
CA ASP A 302 -17.02 -0.09 20.15
C ASP A 302 -16.03 -1.25 20.34
N GLU A 303 -15.10 -1.38 19.42
CA GLU A 303 -14.00 -2.34 19.45
C GLU A 303 -12.66 -1.62 19.54
N LEU A 304 -11.68 -2.26 20.19
CA LEU A 304 -10.33 -1.72 20.33
C LEU A 304 -9.61 -1.80 18.97
N GLU A 305 -9.03 -0.69 18.54
CA GLU A 305 -8.05 -0.69 17.45
C GLU A 305 -6.66 -0.87 18.07
N GLU A 306 -6.00 -2.00 17.78
CA GLU A 306 -4.79 -2.41 18.47
C GLU A 306 -3.57 -1.53 18.16
N THR A 307 -3.48 -0.98 16.95
CA THR A 307 -2.40 -0.07 16.54
C THR A 307 -2.51 1.25 17.28
N LYS A 308 -3.70 1.84 17.33
CA LYS A 308 -3.98 3.04 18.13
C LYS A 308 -3.72 2.78 19.61
N ALA A 309 -4.17 1.64 20.13
CA ALA A 309 -3.93 1.24 21.51
C ALA A 309 -2.42 1.13 21.82
N THR A 310 -1.64 0.50 20.93
CA THR A 310 -0.18 0.36 21.05
C THR A 310 0.50 1.72 21.07
N ASN A 311 0.17 2.58 20.11
CA ASN A 311 0.67 3.95 19.99
C ASN A 311 0.29 4.80 21.21
N SER A 312 -0.91 4.59 21.77
CA SER A 312 -1.39 5.32 22.94
C SER A 312 -0.52 5.14 24.18
N VAL A 313 0.23 4.03 24.28
CA VAL A 313 1.13 3.73 25.40
C VAL A 313 2.61 3.71 25.02
N ASN A 314 2.93 4.03 23.77
CA ASN A 314 4.28 3.96 23.19
C ASN A 314 4.94 2.59 23.37
N ALA A 315 4.15 1.52 23.30
CA ALA A 315 4.67 0.15 23.37
C ALA A 315 5.24 -0.28 22.01
N ASN A 316 6.13 -1.27 22.01
CA ASN A 316 6.59 -1.90 20.78
C ASN A 316 5.50 -2.82 20.19
N GLU A 317 4.75 -3.49 21.07
CA GLU A 317 3.71 -4.46 20.71
C GLU A 317 2.71 -4.59 21.87
N LEU A 318 1.45 -4.88 21.55
CA LEU A 318 0.45 -5.34 22.51
C LEU A 318 0.16 -6.82 22.26
N VAL A 319 0.17 -7.62 23.31
CA VAL A 319 -0.21 -9.04 23.26
C VAL A 319 -1.38 -9.32 24.20
N ASP A 320 -2.12 -10.39 23.92
CA ASP A 320 -3.22 -10.81 24.78
C ASP A 320 -2.72 -11.21 26.16
N VAL A 321 -3.48 -10.80 27.19
CA VAL A 321 -3.22 -11.20 28.58
C VAL A 321 -3.99 -12.48 28.89
N SER A 322 -3.32 -13.46 29.50
CA SER A 322 -4.01 -14.66 29.99
C SER A 322 -4.87 -14.36 31.22
N VAL A 323 -5.89 -15.19 31.44
CA VAL A 323 -6.76 -15.06 32.63
C VAL A 323 -5.94 -15.17 33.93
N GLN A 324 -4.92 -16.03 33.96
CA GLN A 324 -4.05 -16.18 35.14
C GLN A 324 -3.25 -14.90 35.42
N GLU A 325 -2.70 -14.26 34.39
CA GLU A 325 -1.99 -12.98 34.55
C GLU A 325 -2.93 -11.88 35.06
N LEU A 326 -4.17 -11.79 34.57
CA LEU A 326 -5.17 -10.84 35.08
C LEU A 326 -5.48 -11.05 36.56
N GLU A 327 -5.65 -12.32 36.98
CA GLU A 327 -5.93 -12.64 38.38
C GLU A 327 -4.79 -12.24 39.33
N THR A 328 -3.52 -12.28 38.87
CA THR A 328 -2.37 -11.85 39.69
C THR A 328 -2.37 -10.36 40.03
N VAL A 329 -3.02 -9.54 39.21
CA VAL A 329 -3.20 -8.10 39.42
C VAL A 329 -4.59 -7.74 39.95
N GLY A 330 -5.36 -8.75 40.39
CA GLY A 330 -6.69 -8.54 41.00
C GLY A 330 -7.81 -8.23 40.01
N LEU A 331 -7.59 -8.46 38.71
CA LEU A 331 -8.59 -8.26 37.67
C LEU A 331 -9.37 -9.54 37.39
N VAL A 332 -10.66 -9.39 37.10
CA VAL A 332 -11.56 -10.53 36.83
C VAL A 332 -12.11 -10.40 35.42
N ALA A 333 -11.67 -11.27 34.51
CA ALA A 333 -12.15 -11.31 33.13
C ALA A 333 -13.69 -11.38 33.07
N GLY A 334 -14.30 -10.58 32.19
CA GLY A 334 -15.76 -10.42 32.08
C GLY A 334 -16.40 -9.50 33.12
N PHE A 335 -15.66 -9.07 34.16
CA PHE A 335 -16.14 -8.18 35.22
C PHE A 335 -15.17 -7.03 35.51
N MET A 336 -14.23 -6.76 34.61
CA MET A 336 -13.29 -5.63 34.72
C MET A 336 -14.03 -4.31 34.53
N GLY A 337 -13.68 -3.31 35.32
CA GLY A 337 -14.24 -1.97 35.18
C GLY A 337 -13.35 -0.88 35.74
N VAL A 338 -13.87 0.34 35.64
CA VAL A 338 -13.10 1.57 35.86
C VAL A 338 -13.16 2.08 37.31
N ILE A 339 -13.95 1.42 38.17
CA ILE A 339 -14.17 1.81 39.56
C ILE A 339 -13.39 0.89 40.49
N ASN A 340 -12.75 1.48 41.51
CA ASN A 340 -11.89 0.76 42.48
C ASN A 340 -10.74 -0.02 41.82
N LEU A 341 -10.17 0.52 40.76
CA LEU A 341 -8.97 -0.03 40.13
C LEU A 341 -7.74 0.30 40.98
N ASP A 342 -6.77 -0.62 41.08
CA ASP A 342 -5.49 -0.35 41.75
C ASP A 342 -4.73 0.75 40.97
N ASP A 343 -4.24 1.78 41.68
CA ASP A 343 -3.52 2.93 41.10
C ASP A 343 -2.28 2.52 40.26
N LYS A 344 -1.76 1.30 40.45
CA LYS A 344 -0.66 0.75 39.67
C LYS A 344 -1.07 0.27 38.28
N ILE A 345 -2.35 0.02 38.05
CA ILE A 345 -2.85 -0.48 36.77
C ILE A 345 -3.13 0.73 35.88
N LYS A 346 -2.36 0.81 34.80
CA LYS A 346 -2.52 1.84 33.79
C LYS A 346 -3.81 1.60 33.02
N ILE A 347 -4.61 2.65 32.85
CA ILE A 347 -5.84 2.62 32.06
C ILE A 347 -5.85 3.78 31.06
N ILE A 348 -6.23 3.48 29.82
CA ILE A 348 -6.42 4.44 28.74
C ILE A 348 -7.90 4.48 28.39
N TYR A 349 -8.49 5.66 28.41
CA TYR A 349 -9.89 5.87 28.06
C TYR A 349 -10.03 6.37 26.63
N ASP A 350 -10.98 5.80 25.90
CA ASP A 350 -11.35 6.31 24.58
C ASP A 350 -12.01 7.70 24.66
N ASN A 351 -11.80 8.51 23.63
CA ASN A 351 -12.41 9.84 23.50
C ASN A 351 -13.93 9.83 23.67
N SER A 352 -14.60 8.75 23.26
CA SER A 352 -16.05 8.59 23.41
C SER A 352 -16.52 8.56 24.86
N LEU A 353 -15.66 8.22 25.83
CA LEU A 353 -15.99 8.14 27.25
C LEU A 353 -15.80 9.48 27.99
N LEU A 354 -15.31 10.51 27.33
CA LEU A 354 -15.10 11.82 27.94
C LEU A 354 -16.42 12.35 28.52
N ASN A 355 -16.45 12.53 29.85
CA ASN A 355 -17.63 12.98 30.61
C ASN A 355 -18.88 12.09 30.42
N ALA A 356 -18.70 10.80 30.12
CA ALA A 356 -19.82 9.86 29.98
C ALA A 356 -20.56 9.69 31.32
N LYS A 357 -21.89 9.65 31.25
CA LYS A 357 -22.79 9.59 32.41
C LYS A 357 -23.71 8.38 32.35
N ASN A 358 -24.18 7.97 33.52
CA ASN A 358 -25.08 6.83 33.73
C ASN A 358 -24.60 5.52 33.08
N MET A 359 -23.29 5.31 33.10
CA MET A 359 -22.67 4.16 32.48
C MET A 359 -22.83 2.90 33.33
N ILE A 360 -22.71 1.74 32.67
CA ILE A 360 -22.62 0.41 33.28
C ILE A 360 -21.22 -0.14 33.04
N THR A 361 -20.54 -0.65 34.07
CA THR A 361 -19.17 -1.17 33.97
C THR A 361 -18.96 -2.34 34.92
N GLY A 362 -17.96 -3.19 34.69
CA GLY A 362 -17.62 -4.27 35.60
C GLY A 362 -17.26 -3.76 37.00
N ALA A 363 -17.52 -4.57 38.04
CA ALA A 363 -17.24 -4.15 39.41
C ALA A 363 -15.85 -4.58 39.93
N ASN A 364 -14.96 -5.05 39.06
CA ASN A 364 -13.70 -5.73 39.41
C ASN A 364 -13.93 -6.88 40.41
N LYS A 365 -15.12 -7.48 40.35
CA LYS A 365 -15.60 -8.53 41.24
C LYS A 365 -16.48 -9.48 40.44
N ARG A 366 -16.18 -10.78 40.51
CA ARG A 366 -16.93 -11.85 39.85
C ARG A 366 -18.43 -11.71 40.14
N ASP A 367 -19.24 -11.80 39.09
CA ASP A 367 -20.71 -11.74 39.12
C ASP A 367 -21.30 -10.37 39.50
N TYR A 368 -20.54 -9.29 39.42
CA TYR A 368 -21.05 -7.94 39.73
C TYR A 368 -20.63 -6.90 38.70
N HIS A 369 -21.55 -5.96 38.45
CA HIS A 369 -21.35 -4.73 37.68
C HIS A 369 -21.77 -3.51 38.51
N PHE A 370 -21.26 -2.33 38.18
CA PHE A 370 -21.77 -1.06 38.68
C PHE A 370 -22.72 -0.44 37.64
N VAL A 371 -23.80 0.17 38.11
CA VAL A 371 -24.75 0.97 37.33
C VAL A 371 -24.73 2.41 37.84
N GLY A 372 -25.21 3.37 37.04
CA GLY A 372 -25.26 4.78 37.43
C GLY A 372 -23.87 5.42 37.53
N VAL A 373 -22.91 4.94 36.74
CA VAL A 373 -21.52 5.40 36.80
C VAL A 373 -21.34 6.69 36.00
N ASN A 374 -20.87 7.75 36.65
CA ASN A 374 -20.50 9.00 36.01
C ASN A 374 -18.98 9.14 36.00
N LEU A 375 -18.41 9.39 34.83
CA LEU A 375 -16.96 9.50 34.65
C LEU A 375 -16.51 10.96 34.66
N GLU A 376 -15.50 11.25 35.45
CA GLU A 376 -14.74 12.52 35.42
C GLU A 376 -13.31 12.19 34.97
N ILE A 377 -13.10 12.18 33.65
CA ILE A 377 -11.82 11.78 33.03
C ILE A 377 -11.08 13.02 32.53
N ASN A 378 -9.78 13.09 32.86
CA ASN A 378 -8.92 14.21 32.48
C ASN A 378 -8.16 14.00 31.16
N GLU A 379 -7.86 12.75 30.80
CA GLU A 379 -7.10 12.40 29.59
C GLU A 379 -7.77 11.26 28.85
N THR A 380 -7.96 11.45 27.55
CA THR A 380 -8.51 10.44 26.63
C THR A 380 -7.63 10.33 25.39
N LYS A 381 -7.75 9.20 24.69
CA LYS A 381 -7.07 8.95 23.42
C LYS A 381 -8.05 8.34 22.44
N ASP A 382 -7.80 8.50 21.14
CA ASP A 382 -8.56 7.74 20.14
C ASP A 382 -7.98 6.33 20.08
N ILE A 383 -8.73 5.34 20.56
CA ILE A 383 -8.30 3.93 20.61
C ILE A 383 -9.34 2.98 20.05
N ARG A 384 -10.51 3.48 19.63
CA ARG A 384 -11.53 2.66 19.00
C ARG A 384 -11.31 2.49 17.50
N ALA A 385 -11.78 1.37 16.97
CA ALA A 385 -11.93 1.19 15.54
C ALA A 385 -13.12 2.04 15.04
N VAL A 386 -12.97 2.63 13.87
CA VAL A 386 -14.10 3.22 13.14
C VAL A 386 -15.06 2.10 12.74
N LYS A 387 -16.34 2.41 12.53
CA LYS A 387 -17.37 1.48 12.02
C LYS A 387 -17.96 1.99 10.70
N GLU A 388 -18.49 1.09 9.86
CA GLU A 388 -19.32 1.54 8.73
C GLU A 388 -20.55 2.29 9.24
N GLY A 389 -20.86 3.42 8.62
CA GLY A 389 -21.97 4.30 9.05
C GLY A 389 -21.53 5.43 9.99
N ASP A 390 -20.34 5.34 10.60
CA ASP A 390 -19.77 6.44 11.40
C ASP A 390 -19.70 7.73 10.58
N LYS A 391 -19.74 8.88 11.26
CA LYS A 391 -19.71 10.19 10.60
C LYS A 391 -18.29 10.69 10.42
N CYS A 392 -18.00 11.24 9.23
CA CYS A 392 -16.74 11.86 8.92
C CYS A 392 -16.51 13.10 9.79
N ILE A 393 -15.34 13.21 10.41
CA ILE A 393 -14.99 14.36 11.27
C ILE A 393 -14.85 15.67 10.48
N HIS A 394 -14.61 15.60 9.16
CA HIS A 394 -14.40 16.78 8.32
C HIS A 394 -15.69 17.36 7.74
N CYS A 395 -16.64 16.52 7.32
CA CYS A 395 -17.84 16.97 6.61
C CYS A 395 -19.17 16.45 7.18
N GLY A 396 -19.14 15.51 8.14
CA GLY A 396 -20.35 14.87 8.68
C GLY A 396 -20.98 13.80 7.78
N GLY A 397 -20.44 13.57 6.57
CA GLY A 397 -20.88 12.51 5.66
C GLY A 397 -20.58 11.11 6.21
N GLU A 398 -21.18 10.09 5.61
CA GLU A 398 -21.03 8.69 6.06
C GLU A 398 -19.69 8.08 5.65
N LEU A 399 -19.06 7.35 6.57
CA LEU A 399 -17.87 6.53 6.34
C LEU A 399 -18.24 5.10 5.94
N SER A 400 -17.50 4.53 4.99
CA SER A 400 -17.68 3.15 4.54
C SER A 400 -16.34 2.47 4.34
N TYR A 401 -16.35 1.13 4.29
CA TYR A 401 -15.16 0.37 3.99
C TYR A 401 -14.99 0.10 2.51
N THR A 402 -13.73 0.13 2.09
CA THR A 402 -13.31 -0.40 0.80
C THR A 402 -11.99 -1.13 0.95
N LYS A 403 -11.56 -1.81 -0.12
CA LYS A 403 -10.29 -2.52 -0.18
C LYS A 403 -9.33 -1.81 -1.12
N GLY A 404 -8.05 -1.80 -0.74
CA GLY A 404 -6.98 -1.16 -1.50
C GLY A 404 -5.73 -2.01 -1.57
N ILE A 405 -4.96 -1.83 -2.64
CA ILE A 405 -3.59 -2.32 -2.75
C ILE A 405 -2.68 -1.12 -2.58
N GLU A 406 -1.85 -1.12 -1.54
CA GLU A 406 -0.82 -0.09 -1.34
C GLU A 406 0.16 -0.07 -2.52
N VAL A 407 0.20 1.05 -3.25
CA VAL A 407 1.10 1.26 -4.39
C VAL A 407 2.26 2.21 -4.10
N GLY A 408 2.12 3.01 -3.05
CA GLY A 408 3.18 3.84 -2.53
C GLY A 408 2.87 4.35 -1.13
N HIS A 409 3.90 4.81 -0.44
CA HIS A 409 3.82 5.28 0.94
C HIS A 409 4.83 6.41 1.14
N ILE A 410 4.41 7.48 1.78
CA ILE A 410 5.25 8.61 2.13
C ILE A 410 5.25 8.82 3.65
N PHE A 411 6.41 9.12 4.23
CA PHE A 411 6.57 9.28 5.68
C PHE A 411 7.37 10.52 6.03
N GLN A 412 6.98 11.14 7.13
CA GLN A 412 7.70 12.22 7.81
C GLN A 412 8.61 11.60 8.88
N LEU A 413 9.86 11.30 8.53
CA LEU A 413 10.79 10.57 9.41
C LEU A 413 11.36 11.42 10.56
N GLY A 414 11.29 12.75 10.44
CA GLY A 414 11.89 13.66 11.41
C GLY A 414 13.39 13.39 11.52
N THR A 415 13.88 13.21 12.75
CA THR A 415 15.31 12.94 13.02
C THR A 415 15.59 11.46 13.37
N ARG A 416 14.63 10.56 13.13
CA ARG A 416 14.68 9.15 13.56
C ARG A 416 15.93 8.41 13.09
N TYR A 417 16.44 8.72 11.90
CA TYR A 417 17.64 8.08 11.33
C TYR A 417 18.88 8.97 11.43
N SER A 418 18.73 10.27 11.19
CA SER A 418 19.84 11.20 11.18
C SER A 418 20.51 11.34 12.56
N ALA A 419 19.73 11.33 13.65
CA ALA A 419 20.28 11.46 15.00
C ALA A 419 21.10 10.22 15.43
N PRO A 420 20.59 8.97 15.34
CA PRO A 420 21.38 7.79 15.69
C PRO A 420 22.64 7.61 14.84
N LEU A 421 22.55 7.89 13.53
CA LEU A 421 23.69 7.79 12.60
C LEU A 421 24.61 9.02 12.62
N LYS A 422 24.37 10.00 13.50
CA LYS A 422 25.15 11.24 13.63
C LYS A 422 25.32 11.99 12.29
N ALA A 423 24.24 12.02 11.50
CA ALA A 423 24.18 12.72 10.25
C ALA A 423 23.74 14.16 10.48
N GLU A 424 24.72 15.06 10.56
CA GLU A 424 24.52 16.46 10.94
C GLU A 424 25.03 17.44 9.89
N PHE A 425 24.45 18.64 9.88
CA PHE A 425 24.89 19.80 9.12
C PHE A 425 25.10 21.00 10.05
N LEU A 426 25.88 21.99 9.61
CA LEU A 426 26.00 23.28 10.27
C LEU A 426 24.87 24.22 9.82
N ASP A 427 24.09 24.70 10.77
CA ASP A 427 23.04 25.70 10.53
C ASP A 427 23.61 27.11 10.26
N GLU A 428 22.72 28.09 10.08
CA GLU A 428 23.11 29.49 9.80
C GLU A 428 23.93 30.15 10.91
N PHE A 429 23.88 29.60 12.14
CA PHE A 429 24.66 30.05 13.29
C PHE A 429 25.91 29.20 13.53
N GLY A 430 26.20 28.23 12.65
CA GLY A 430 27.33 27.31 12.79
C GLY A 430 27.12 26.22 13.84
N LYS A 431 25.88 25.95 14.28
CA LYS A 431 25.56 24.86 15.21
C LYS A 431 25.28 23.57 14.43
N ALA A 432 25.87 22.46 14.89
CA ALA A 432 25.57 21.14 14.36
C ALA A 432 24.14 20.71 14.72
N LYS A 433 23.37 20.28 13.72
CA LYS A 433 22.01 19.77 13.88
C LYS A 433 21.81 18.53 13.00
N PRO A 434 21.06 17.52 13.48
CA PRO A 434 20.68 16.38 12.64
C PRO A 434 19.76 16.84 11.50
N PHE A 435 19.83 16.15 10.35
CA PHE A 435 18.89 16.39 9.25
C PHE A 435 17.46 16.05 9.66
N VAL A 436 16.49 16.88 9.28
CA VAL A 436 15.08 16.48 9.29
C VAL A 436 14.78 15.77 7.98
N MET A 437 14.11 14.62 8.02
CA MET A 437 14.00 13.72 6.87
C MET A 437 12.56 13.37 6.49
N GLY A 438 12.34 13.13 5.21
CA GLY A 438 11.18 12.41 4.67
C GLY A 438 11.62 11.18 3.87
N THR A 439 10.74 10.19 3.70
CA THR A 439 10.95 9.06 2.79
C THR A 439 9.70 8.77 1.97
N TYR A 440 9.91 8.29 0.74
CA TYR A 440 8.88 8.19 -0.28
C TYR A 440 9.09 6.92 -1.12
N GLY A 441 8.22 5.92 -0.95
CA GLY A 441 8.29 4.61 -1.61
C GLY A 441 7.20 4.38 -2.66
N ILE A 442 7.52 3.76 -3.80
CA ILE A 442 6.57 3.24 -4.80
C ILE A 442 6.98 1.80 -5.17
N GLY A 443 6.05 0.85 -5.07
CA GLY A 443 6.26 -0.53 -5.49
C GLY A 443 6.24 -0.68 -7.02
N VAL A 444 7.33 -0.35 -7.72
CA VAL A 444 7.37 -0.28 -9.19
C VAL A 444 6.97 -1.58 -9.88
N SER A 445 7.44 -2.74 -9.41
CA SER A 445 7.01 -4.03 -9.99
C SER A 445 5.56 -4.37 -9.65
N ARG A 446 5.08 -3.97 -8.45
CA ARG A 446 3.68 -4.14 -8.02
C ARG A 446 2.72 -3.37 -8.94
N LEU A 447 3.12 -2.20 -9.44
CA LEU A 447 2.31 -1.41 -10.38
C LEU A 447 1.94 -2.16 -11.66
N ILE A 448 2.77 -3.09 -12.12
CA ILE A 448 2.43 -3.92 -13.30
C ILE A 448 1.17 -4.74 -13.03
N SER A 449 1.09 -5.39 -11.87
CA SER A 449 -0.09 -6.16 -11.47
C SER A 449 -1.28 -5.26 -11.18
N VAL A 450 -1.08 -4.14 -10.47
CA VAL A 450 -2.18 -3.25 -10.07
C VAL A 450 -2.89 -2.65 -11.28
N ILE A 451 -2.15 -2.22 -12.30
CA ILE A 451 -2.76 -1.73 -13.54
C ILE A 451 -3.68 -2.80 -14.13
N LEU A 452 -3.21 -4.05 -14.22
CA LEU A 452 -4.03 -5.15 -14.74
C LEU A 452 -5.16 -5.57 -13.81
N GLU A 453 -5.02 -5.40 -12.51
CA GLU A 453 -6.08 -5.72 -11.56
C GLU A 453 -7.30 -4.82 -11.79
N GLN A 454 -7.08 -3.55 -12.15
CA GLN A 454 -8.15 -2.59 -12.43
C GLN A 454 -8.67 -2.65 -13.87
N SER A 455 -7.88 -3.15 -14.82
CA SER A 455 -8.21 -3.05 -16.25
C SER A 455 -8.42 -4.38 -16.97
N SER A 456 -7.86 -5.49 -16.49
CA SER A 456 -7.87 -6.77 -17.22
C SER A 456 -9.26 -7.40 -17.28
N ASN A 457 -9.43 -8.32 -18.23
CA ASN A 457 -10.68 -9.06 -18.39
C ASN A 457 -10.41 -10.54 -18.66
N SER A 458 -11.49 -11.31 -18.90
CA SER A 458 -11.39 -12.76 -19.14
C SER A 458 -10.56 -13.15 -20.37
N LYS A 459 -10.36 -12.23 -21.33
CA LYS A 459 -9.52 -12.44 -22.52
C LYS A 459 -8.04 -12.21 -22.26
N GLY A 460 -7.68 -11.42 -21.24
CA GLY A 460 -6.31 -11.15 -20.84
C GLY A 460 -6.05 -9.70 -20.46
N ALA A 461 -4.82 -9.25 -20.66
CA ALA A 461 -4.37 -7.93 -20.26
C ALA A 461 -5.10 -6.81 -21.03
N ILE A 462 -5.25 -5.66 -20.37
CA ILE A 462 -5.63 -4.39 -20.98
C ILE A 462 -4.69 -3.35 -20.37
N TRP A 463 -3.91 -2.67 -21.20
CA TRP A 463 -2.91 -1.72 -20.70
C TRP A 463 -3.36 -0.28 -20.86
N THR A 464 -2.90 0.59 -19.96
CA THR A 464 -3.08 2.03 -20.12
C THR A 464 -2.15 2.56 -21.20
N LYS A 465 -2.37 3.80 -21.65
CA LYS A 465 -1.55 4.46 -22.66
C LYS A 465 -0.06 4.44 -22.29
N GLN A 466 0.25 4.62 -21.00
CA GLN A 466 1.62 4.69 -20.51
C GLN A 466 2.25 3.30 -20.28
N SER A 467 1.46 2.25 -20.05
CA SER A 467 1.99 0.93 -19.67
C SER A 467 1.99 -0.10 -20.80
N ARG A 468 1.30 0.14 -21.93
CA ARG A 468 1.18 -0.85 -23.02
C ARG A 468 2.55 -1.27 -23.55
N PRO A 469 2.82 -2.57 -23.79
CA PRO A 469 4.14 -3.01 -24.27
C PRO A 469 4.44 -2.50 -25.69
N PHE A 470 3.43 -2.51 -26.55
CA PHE A 470 3.48 -1.96 -27.91
C PHE A 470 2.24 -1.08 -28.15
N ASP A 471 2.36 -0.12 -29.05
CA ASP A 471 1.22 0.72 -29.47
C ASP A 471 0.32 -0.05 -30.44
N ILE A 472 0.93 -0.84 -31.34
CA ILE A 472 0.23 -1.50 -32.45
C ILE A 472 0.70 -2.94 -32.62
N TYR A 473 -0.25 -3.84 -32.89
CA TYR A 473 -0.04 -5.21 -33.31
C TYR A 473 -0.37 -5.37 -34.80
N ILE A 474 0.51 -5.91 -35.62
CA ILE A 474 0.22 -6.23 -37.03
C ILE A 474 0.11 -7.75 -37.14
N LEU A 475 -1.07 -8.25 -37.48
CA LEU A 475 -1.36 -9.67 -37.61
C LEU A 475 -1.40 -10.06 -39.09
N ILE A 476 -0.44 -10.88 -39.54
CA ILE A 476 -0.44 -11.45 -40.89
C ILE A 476 -1.28 -12.72 -40.89
N SER A 477 -2.42 -12.72 -41.60
CA SER A 477 -3.36 -13.85 -41.59
C SER A 477 -2.77 -15.09 -42.23
N ASN A 478 -2.11 -14.94 -43.38
CA ASN A 478 -1.38 -16.00 -44.05
C ASN A 478 0.01 -15.52 -44.47
N VAL A 479 1.04 -15.89 -43.70
CA VAL A 479 2.43 -15.51 -43.98
C VAL A 479 3.00 -16.08 -45.28
N LYS A 480 2.34 -17.09 -45.87
CA LYS A 480 2.72 -17.63 -47.19
C LYS A 480 2.13 -16.82 -48.35
N ASN A 481 1.14 -15.96 -48.09
CA ASN A 481 0.64 -15.03 -49.09
C ASN A 481 1.62 -13.85 -49.15
N LYS A 482 2.28 -13.70 -50.30
CA LYS A 482 3.32 -12.68 -50.52
C LYS A 482 2.77 -11.25 -50.40
N GLU A 483 1.58 -10.99 -50.93
CA GLU A 483 0.94 -9.67 -50.87
C GLU A 483 0.63 -9.26 -49.42
N GLN A 484 0.03 -10.18 -48.64
CA GLN A 484 -0.22 -9.93 -47.21
C GLN A 484 1.08 -9.69 -46.44
N TYR A 485 2.14 -10.45 -46.74
CA TYR A 485 3.44 -10.30 -46.10
C TYR A 485 4.09 -8.95 -46.43
N ASP A 486 4.16 -8.60 -47.72
CA ASP A 486 4.82 -7.38 -48.19
C ASP A 486 4.12 -6.14 -47.64
N VAL A 487 2.79 -6.07 -47.69
CA VAL A 487 2.01 -4.95 -47.13
C VAL A 487 2.18 -4.85 -45.61
N ALA A 488 2.13 -5.98 -44.89
CA ALA A 488 2.33 -5.97 -43.44
C ALA A 488 3.70 -5.40 -43.05
N PHE A 489 4.75 -5.75 -43.79
CA PHE A 489 6.11 -5.27 -43.55
C PHE A 489 6.31 -3.82 -43.99
N GLU A 490 5.60 -3.35 -45.01
CA GLU A 490 5.56 -1.93 -45.38
C GLU A 490 4.90 -1.09 -44.27
N LEU A 491 3.70 -1.48 -43.83
CA LEU A 491 3.00 -0.83 -42.71
C LEU A 491 3.85 -0.84 -41.43
N TYR A 492 4.51 -1.96 -41.13
CA TYR A 492 5.43 -2.06 -40.01
C TYR A 492 6.57 -1.04 -40.08
N LYS A 493 7.17 -0.83 -41.26
CA LYS A 493 8.24 0.17 -41.45
C LYS A 493 7.70 1.59 -41.30
N ASN A 494 6.55 1.89 -41.92
CA ASN A 494 5.94 3.21 -41.91
C ASN A 494 5.50 3.62 -40.50
N LEU A 495 4.86 2.73 -39.75
CA LEU A 495 4.46 3.02 -38.38
C LEU A 495 5.67 3.21 -37.45
N LYS A 496 6.74 2.43 -37.65
CA LYS A 496 7.98 2.62 -36.90
C LYS A 496 8.68 3.94 -37.23
N SER A 497 8.67 4.40 -38.49
CA SER A 497 9.29 5.69 -38.85
C SER A 497 8.52 6.88 -38.27
N LEU A 498 7.24 6.70 -37.95
CA LEU A 498 6.42 7.67 -37.19
C LEU A 498 6.64 7.62 -35.67
N GLY A 499 7.53 6.76 -35.17
CA GLY A 499 7.85 6.65 -33.75
C GLY A 499 7.02 5.67 -32.94
N TYR A 500 6.07 4.95 -33.57
CA TYR A 500 5.27 3.95 -32.87
C TYR A 500 6.08 2.68 -32.56
N SER A 501 5.82 2.11 -31.38
CA SER A 501 6.24 0.78 -31.00
C SER A 501 5.29 -0.26 -31.60
N VAL A 502 5.78 -1.04 -32.57
CA VAL A 502 4.97 -2.00 -33.33
C VAL A 502 5.46 -3.42 -33.11
N LEU A 503 4.53 -4.35 -32.85
CA LEU A 503 4.76 -5.80 -32.87
C LEU A 503 4.12 -6.40 -34.13
N ILE A 504 4.91 -7.05 -34.98
CA ILE A 504 4.39 -7.76 -36.17
C ILE A 504 4.41 -9.28 -35.93
N ASP A 505 3.26 -9.93 -36.06
CA ASP A 505 3.08 -11.37 -35.93
C ASP A 505 3.31 -12.10 -37.25
N ASP A 506 4.59 -12.36 -37.51
CA ASP A 506 5.14 -13.05 -38.66
C ASP A 506 5.25 -14.57 -38.47
N ARG A 507 4.64 -15.14 -37.42
CA ARG A 507 4.67 -16.59 -37.17
C ARG A 507 3.89 -17.37 -38.23
N ASN A 508 4.34 -18.58 -38.52
CA ASN A 508 3.61 -19.53 -39.36
C ASN A 508 2.59 -20.34 -38.52
N ASP A 509 1.72 -19.62 -37.82
CA ASP A 509 0.68 -20.15 -36.94
C ASP A 509 -0.73 -19.90 -37.48
N ARG A 510 -1.71 -20.62 -36.94
CA ARG A 510 -3.13 -20.42 -37.30
C ARG A 510 -3.61 -19.04 -36.86
N PHE A 511 -4.39 -18.38 -37.73
CA PHE A 511 -5.01 -17.08 -37.46
C PHE A 511 -5.69 -17.00 -36.08
N GLY A 512 -6.50 -18.00 -35.73
CA GLY A 512 -7.19 -18.04 -34.44
C GLY A 512 -6.24 -18.11 -33.23
N SER A 513 -5.07 -18.74 -33.36
CA SER A 513 -4.04 -18.73 -32.31
C SER A 513 -3.44 -17.33 -32.16
N LYS A 514 -3.13 -16.67 -33.29
CA LYS A 514 -2.58 -15.31 -33.30
C LYS A 514 -3.52 -14.28 -32.67
N ILE A 515 -4.82 -14.39 -32.93
CA ILE A 515 -5.85 -13.55 -32.30
C ILE A 515 -5.88 -13.76 -30.79
N LYS A 516 -5.85 -15.01 -30.32
CA LYS A 516 -5.82 -15.30 -28.88
C LYS A 516 -4.58 -14.75 -28.19
N ASP A 517 -3.42 -14.84 -28.84
CA ASP A 517 -2.20 -14.23 -28.31
C ASP A 517 -2.34 -12.71 -28.26
N PHE A 518 -2.80 -12.06 -29.33
CA PHE A 518 -3.10 -10.62 -29.34
C PHE A 518 -4.02 -10.19 -28.17
N GLU A 519 -5.11 -10.93 -27.95
CA GLU A 519 -6.06 -10.68 -26.87
C GLU A 519 -5.42 -10.81 -25.48
N LEU A 520 -4.55 -11.82 -25.30
CA LEU A 520 -3.79 -12.06 -24.07
C LEU A 520 -2.75 -10.96 -23.80
N LEU A 521 -2.04 -10.51 -24.84
CA LEU A 521 -0.99 -9.51 -24.73
C LEU A 521 -1.54 -8.10 -24.42
N GLY A 522 -2.79 -7.84 -24.76
CA GLY A 522 -3.48 -6.60 -24.39
C GLY A 522 -3.02 -5.35 -25.15
N ILE A 523 -2.41 -5.51 -26.32
CA ILE A 523 -1.99 -4.38 -27.17
C ILE A 523 -3.26 -3.68 -27.68
N PRO A 524 -3.37 -2.34 -27.59
CA PRO A 524 -4.66 -1.66 -27.76
C PRO A 524 -5.22 -1.72 -29.19
N TYR A 525 -4.36 -1.76 -30.21
CA TYR A 525 -4.78 -1.77 -31.61
C TYR A 525 -4.12 -2.90 -32.39
N ALA A 526 -4.92 -3.69 -33.10
CA ALA A 526 -4.44 -4.66 -34.08
C ALA A 526 -4.83 -4.30 -35.50
N LEU A 527 -3.87 -4.38 -36.42
CA LEU A 527 -4.07 -4.35 -37.86
C LEU A 527 -4.03 -5.77 -38.40
N VAL A 528 -5.18 -6.28 -38.84
CA VAL A 528 -5.31 -7.60 -39.43
C VAL A 528 -5.15 -7.50 -40.95
N ILE A 529 -4.06 -8.08 -41.45
CA ILE A 529 -3.74 -8.16 -42.87
C ILE A 529 -4.25 -9.50 -43.37
N GLY A 530 -5.37 -9.50 -44.08
CA GLY A 530 -6.09 -10.69 -44.54
C GLY A 530 -6.52 -10.59 -46.00
N ASN A 531 -7.57 -11.32 -46.36
CA ASN A 531 -8.03 -11.41 -47.77
C ASN A 531 -8.59 -10.08 -48.30
N LYS A 532 -8.95 -9.15 -47.41
CA LYS A 532 -9.40 -7.80 -47.79
C LYS A 532 -8.30 -6.90 -48.36
N ILE A 533 -7.08 -7.38 -48.40
CA ILE A 533 -5.97 -6.69 -49.06
C ILE A 533 -6.20 -6.51 -50.57
N GLU A 534 -6.93 -7.42 -51.21
CA GLU A 534 -7.34 -7.32 -52.62
C GLU A 534 -8.20 -6.06 -52.86
N ASP A 535 -8.97 -5.64 -51.85
CA ASP A 535 -9.79 -4.42 -51.85
C ASP A 535 -9.00 -3.20 -51.35
N LYS A 536 -7.67 -3.29 -51.17
CA LYS A 536 -6.79 -2.30 -50.50
C LYS A 536 -7.19 -1.96 -49.06
N LYS A 537 -7.79 -2.90 -48.35
CA LYS A 537 -8.32 -2.72 -47.01
C LYS A 537 -7.69 -3.63 -45.97
N VAL A 538 -7.69 -3.15 -44.73
CA VAL A 538 -7.24 -3.90 -43.55
C VAL A 538 -8.24 -3.73 -42.41
N GLU A 539 -8.38 -4.74 -41.55
CA GLU A 539 -9.26 -4.67 -40.38
C GLU A 539 -8.48 -4.12 -39.18
N LEU A 540 -8.98 -3.02 -38.60
CA LEU A 540 -8.54 -2.48 -37.33
C LEU A 540 -9.39 -3.06 -36.21
N ILE A 541 -8.75 -3.71 -35.23
CA ILE A 541 -9.38 -4.17 -34.00
C ILE A 541 -8.92 -3.28 -32.85
N ASN A 542 -9.85 -2.73 -32.09
CA ASN A 542 -9.57 -2.01 -30.85
C ASN A 542 -9.80 -2.93 -29.64
N ARG A 543 -8.74 -3.27 -28.93
CA ARG A 543 -8.76 -4.17 -27.76
C ARG A 543 -9.45 -3.58 -26.53
N LEU A 544 -9.58 -2.25 -26.47
CA LEU A 544 -10.17 -1.54 -25.33
C LEU A 544 -11.71 -1.67 -25.30
N ASN A 545 -12.34 -1.74 -26.47
CA ASN A 545 -13.81 -1.80 -26.61
C ASN A 545 -14.30 -2.92 -27.54
N ASP A 546 -13.39 -3.79 -28.01
CA ASP A 546 -13.62 -4.88 -28.96
C ASP A 546 -14.24 -4.46 -30.31
N SER A 547 -14.19 -3.16 -30.67
CA SER A 547 -14.72 -2.67 -31.95
C SER A 547 -13.83 -3.10 -33.11
N LYS A 548 -14.47 -3.37 -34.27
CA LYS A 548 -13.79 -3.74 -35.51
C LYS A 548 -14.21 -2.80 -36.63
N GLU A 549 -13.24 -2.37 -37.41
CA GLU A 549 -13.46 -1.45 -38.51
C GLU A 549 -12.61 -1.84 -39.72
N LEU A 550 -13.17 -1.72 -40.91
CA LEU A 550 -12.47 -1.97 -42.16
C LEU A 550 -11.98 -0.62 -42.72
N LEU A 551 -10.66 -0.44 -42.80
CA LEU A 551 -10.03 0.81 -43.20
C LEU A 551 -9.25 0.65 -44.50
N GLU A 552 -9.24 1.70 -45.32
CA GLU A 552 -8.35 1.81 -46.48
C GLU A 552 -6.90 1.94 -46.00
N ILE A 553 -5.97 1.26 -46.68
CA ILE A 553 -4.53 1.32 -46.33
C ILE A 553 -3.99 2.75 -46.39
N GLU A 554 -4.50 3.56 -47.31
CA GLU A 554 -4.06 4.94 -47.52
C GLU A 554 -4.41 5.86 -46.32
N THR A 555 -5.50 5.59 -45.60
CA THR A 555 -5.98 6.44 -44.49
C THR A 555 -5.67 5.88 -43.11
N ILE A 556 -5.09 4.68 -43.02
CA ILE A 556 -4.94 4.00 -41.73
C ILE A 556 -3.97 4.70 -40.78
N LEU A 557 -2.93 5.33 -41.31
CA LEU A 557 -1.93 6.03 -40.51
C LEU A 557 -2.56 7.25 -39.80
N GLU A 558 -3.43 7.98 -40.50
CA GLU A 558 -4.17 9.12 -39.94
C GLU A 558 -5.19 8.66 -38.89
N SER A 559 -5.93 7.58 -39.18
CA SER A 559 -6.90 7.00 -38.25
C SER A 559 -6.25 6.46 -36.98
N LEU A 560 -5.05 5.87 -37.07
CA LEU A 560 -4.31 5.42 -35.89
C LEU A 560 -3.75 6.58 -35.08
N LYS A 561 -3.26 7.64 -35.73
CA LYS A 561 -2.71 8.80 -35.04
C LYS A 561 -3.72 9.41 -34.06
N SER A 562 -4.94 9.67 -34.51
CA SER A 562 -6.00 10.26 -33.68
C SER A 562 -6.49 9.37 -32.53
N ARG A 563 -6.20 8.07 -32.57
CA ARG A 563 -6.61 7.10 -31.54
C ARG A 563 -5.50 6.81 -30.53
N ILE A 564 -4.24 6.88 -30.98
CA ILE A 564 -3.06 6.53 -30.18
C ILE A 564 -2.56 7.73 -29.37
N GLU A 565 -2.62 8.93 -29.96
CA GLU A 565 -2.38 10.22 -29.30
C GLU A 565 -3.57 10.61 -28.43
#